data_AF-A0A2N3AMQ5-F1
#
_entry.id   AF-A0A2N3AMQ5-F1
#
_cell.length_a   1.000
_cell.length_b   1.000
_cell.length_c   1.000
_cell.angle_alpha   90.00
_cell.angle_beta   90.00
_cell.angle_gamma   90.00
#
_symmetry.space_group_name_H-M   'P 1'
#
loop_
_entity.id
_entity.type
_entity.pdbx_description
1 polymer ?
#
loop_
_entity_poly.entity_id
_entity_poly.type
_entity_poly.pdbx_seq_one_letter_code
_entity_poly.pdbx_strand_id
1 'polypeptide(L)'
;DYILQKEFNLPNGLADTSKLSNGKHRVQILDPALGTGTFISATIRTIYKRLKKQGQLGRWPAYVHHDLLPRLHGFELMMAPYTIAHLKLSLAFKQTGFWRFHRRLGIYLTNSLEQSEAQQNLLSFGFAESIAEEAKEADKIKRETPIMVVIGNPPYSVSSSNKGEWIKDLVEVYKKGLKEQNMNALSDDYVKFLRFSEHFIEKNKTGIVAMITNNAFLDGITHRQMRKHLLQTFDAVYVLDLHGSLKKKEKAPDGGKDENVFDIQQGVAISIFIRKNEIKEKLGTIYHSEVFGTRGYKFETLNKSDLEKIKWQKIAYSEPYYFFVPKDFGMKDEYTQGFRVNDLFFQYGSGIKFRKDNLLVKKHFERKNVEFCSMIFQTLIIVLYMENMISTTQLIGN
;
A
#
# COMPACT_ATOMS: atom_id res chain seq x y z
N ASP A 1 -6.03 8.20 -14.57
CA ASP A 1 -6.57 8.94 -15.74
C ASP A 1 -8.03 9.35 -15.56
N TYR A 2 -8.95 8.40 -15.36
CA TYR A 2 -10.38 8.68 -15.11
C TYR A 2 -10.60 9.68 -13.96
N ILE A 3 -9.97 9.43 -12.80
CA ILE A 3 -10.09 10.29 -11.61
C ILE A 3 -9.65 11.74 -11.90
N LEU A 4 -8.56 11.95 -12.64
CA LEU A 4 -8.11 13.30 -13.00
C LEU A 4 -9.17 14.07 -13.80
N GLN A 5 -9.89 13.37 -14.69
CA GLN A 5 -10.96 13.97 -15.47
C GLN A 5 -12.18 14.32 -14.62
N LYS A 6 -12.64 13.38 -13.80
CA LYS A 6 -13.90 13.52 -13.08
C LYS A 6 -13.79 14.33 -11.80
N GLU A 7 -12.69 14.17 -11.07
CA GLU A 7 -12.56 14.66 -9.71
C GLU A 7 -11.66 15.89 -9.60
N PHE A 8 -10.82 16.15 -10.61
CA PHE A 8 -9.89 17.28 -10.62
C PHE A 8 -10.16 18.29 -11.75
N ASN A 9 -11.23 18.08 -12.52
CA ASN A 9 -11.60 18.90 -13.68
C ASN A 9 -10.47 19.05 -14.70
N LEU A 10 -9.71 17.97 -14.93
CA LEU A 10 -8.65 17.90 -15.93
C LEU A 10 -9.13 17.05 -17.11
N PRO A 11 -9.81 17.61 -18.12
CA PRO A 11 -10.41 16.82 -19.22
C PRO A 11 -9.36 16.02 -20.00
N ASN A 12 -8.12 16.52 -20.06
CA ASN A 12 -7.00 15.82 -20.68
C ASN A 12 -6.37 14.75 -19.77
N GLY A 13 -6.81 14.62 -18.51
CA GLY A 13 -6.41 13.58 -17.58
C GLY A 13 -4.90 13.55 -17.38
N LEU A 14 -4.29 12.38 -17.60
CA LEU A 14 -2.84 12.22 -17.56
C LEU A 14 -2.11 13.03 -18.64
N ALA A 15 -2.81 13.46 -19.69
CA ALA A 15 -2.25 14.26 -20.79
C ALA A 15 -2.37 15.78 -20.59
N ASP A 16 -2.79 16.22 -19.40
CA ASP A 16 -2.92 17.64 -19.08
C ASP A 16 -1.58 18.39 -19.18
N THR A 17 -1.64 19.61 -19.72
CA THR A 17 -0.49 20.51 -19.94
C THR A 17 -0.61 21.80 -19.12
N SER A 18 -1.58 21.90 -18.21
CA SER A 18 -1.76 23.08 -17.38
C SER A 18 -0.58 23.22 -16.41
N LYS A 19 -0.20 24.47 -16.14
CA LYS A 19 0.90 24.81 -15.25
C LYS A 19 0.40 25.57 -14.03
N LEU A 20 1.06 25.36 -12.92
CA LEU A 20 0.89 26.17 -11.72
C LEU A 20 1.56 27.55 -11.91
N SER A 21 1.31 28.47 -11.00
CA SER A 21 1.89 29.83 -11.00
C SER A 21 3.43 29.84 -11.02
N ASN A 22 4.06 28.79 -10.49
CA ASN A 22 5.52 28.60 -10.51
C ASN A 22 6.06 28.00 -11.83
N GLY A 23 5.23 27.89 -12.87
CA GLY A 23 5.62 27.37 -14.19
C GLY A 23 5.80 25.85 -14.27
N LYS A 24 5.63 25.11 -13.17
CA LYS A 24 5.66 23.63 -13.17
C LYS A 24 4.31 23.09 -13.64
N HIS A 25 4.34 21.96 -14.35
CA HIS A 25 3.11 21.23 -14.73
C HIS A 25 2.31 20.85 -13.50
N ARG A 26 0.98 21.00 -13.57
CA ARG A 26 0.05 20.63 -12.50
C ARG A 26 0.04 19.12 -12.25
N VAL A 27 0.03 18.32 -13.32
CA VAL A 27 0.05 16.84 -13.22
C VAL A 27 1.48 16.31 -13.27
N GLN A 28 2.15 16.30 -12.12
CA GLN A 28 3.43 15.62 -11.93
C GLN A 28 3.19 14.17 -11.47
N ILE A 29 3.89 13.21 -12.09
CA ILE A 29 3.72 11.78 -11.86
C ILE A 29 5.01 11.21 -11.28
N LEU A 30 4.91 10.47 -10.18
CA LEU A 30 6.02 9.78 -9.54
C LEU A 30 5.74 8.28 -9.39
N ASP A 31 6.70 7.45 -9.77
CA ASP A 31 6.82 6.07 -9.31
C ASP A 31 7.97 5.95 -8.31
N PRO A 32 7.69 5.83 -7.00
CA PRO A 32 8.73 5.87 -5.98
C PRO A 32 9.48 4.54 -5.85
N ALA A 33 9.00 3.47 -6.48
CA ALA A 33 9.65 2.16 -6.48
C ALA A 33 9.56 1.58 -7.90
N LEU A 34 10.28 2.23 -8.80
CA LEU A 34 10.11 2.12 -10.24
C LEU A 34 10.28 0.68 -10.77
N GLY A 35 11.20 -0.09 -10.19
CA GLY A 35 11.62 -1.37 -10.70
C GLY A 35 12.05 -1.25 -12.16
N THR A 36 11.41 -2.02 -13.03
CA THR A 36 11.67 -1.99 -14.49
C THR A 36 10.90 -0.91 -15.25
N GLY A 37 10.21 0.02 -14.56
CA GLY A 37 9.52 1.15 -15.18
C GLY A 37 8.16 0.82 -15.82
N THR A 38 7.46 -0.20 -15.31
CA THR A 38 6.18 -0.66 -15.88
C THR A 38 5.08 0.40 -15.79
N PHE A 39 4.91 1.06 -14.65
CA PHE A 39 3.85 2.08 -14.46
C PHE A 39 4.11 3.33 -15.30
N ILE A 40 5.36 3.80 -15.37
CA ILE A 40 5.75 4.93 -16.23
C ILE A 40 5.56 4.57 -17.72
N SER A 41 5.96 3.36 -18.13
CA SER A 41 5.72 2.87 -19.51
C SER A 41 4.22 2.82 -19.86
N ALA A 42 3.39 2.33 -18.93
CA ALA A 42 1.94 2.31 -19.10
C ALA A 42 1.34 3.72 -19.17
N THR A 43 1.87 4.66 -18.39
CA THR A 43 1.48 6.08 -18.42
C THR A 43 1.76 6.69 -19.79
N ILE A 44 2.97 6.53 -20.33
CA ILE A 44 3.35 7.00 -21.67
C ILE A 44 2.39 6.44 -22.74
N ARG A 45 2.14 5.12 -22.70
CA ARG A 45 1.23 4.45 -23.64
C ARG A 45 -0.21 4.96 -23.52
N THR A 46 -0.68 5.24 -22.32
CA THR A 46 -2.04 5.75 -22.07
C THR A 46 -2.20 7.16 -22.65
N ILE A 47 -1.22 8.03 -22.40
CA ILE A 47 -1.20 9.39 -22.95
C ILE A 47 -1.14 9.35 -24.48
N TYR A 48 -0.24 8.55 -25.06
CA TYR A 48 -0.14 8.41 -26.51
C TYR A 48 -1.45 7.92 -27.16
N LYS A 49 -2.07 6.87 -26.59
CA LYS A 49 -3.37 6.36 -27.05
C LYS A 49 -4.45 7.43 -27.00
N ARG A 50 -4.45 8.29 -25.99
CA ARG A 50 -5.38 9.42 -25.87
C ARG A 50 -5.17 10.45 -26.98
N LEU A 51 -3.95 10.94 -27.17
CA LEU A 51 -3.65 11.90 -28.25
C LEU A 51 -3.99 11.30 -29.62
N LYS A 52 -3.73 10.00 -29.82
CA LYS A 52 -4.13 9.27 -31.02
C LYS A 52 -5.64 9.32 -31.25
N LYS A 53 -6.44 9.02 -30.22
CA LYS A 53 -7.91 9.07 -30.30
C LYS A 53 -8.45 10.47 -30.58
N GLN A 54 -7.75 11.51 -30.14
CA GLN A 54 -8.11 12.91 -30.38
C GLN A 54 -7.62 13.45 -31.74
N GLY A 55 -6.96 12.63 -32.57
CA GLY A 55 -6.39 13.09 -33.85
C GLY A 55 -5.16 13.99 -33.70
N GLN A 56 -4.52 14.01 -32.53
CA GLN A 56 -3.44 14.95 -32.18
C GLN A 56 -2.03 14.35 -32.30
N LEU A 57 -1.84 13.30 -33.09
CA LEU A 57 -0.54 12.62 -33.24
C LEU A 57 0.58 13.53 -33.76
N GLY A 58 0.26 14.50 -34.62
CA GLY A 58 1.25 15.46 -35.13
C GLY A 58 1.91 16.28 -34.02
N ARG A 59 1.27 16.40 -32.86
CA ARG A 59 1.77 17.13 -31.69
C ARG A 59 2.68 16.29 -30.80
N TRP A 60 2.72 14.96 -31.01
CA TRP A 60 3.37 14.02 -30.10
C TRP A 60 4.85 14.35 -29.82
N PRO A 61 5.71 14.63 -30.82
CA PRO A 61 7.12 14.94 -30.54
C PRO A 61 7.29 16.19 -29.66
N ALA A 62 6.58 17.27 -29.99
CA ALA A 62 6.62 18.52 -29.20
C ALA A 62 6.09 18.30 -27.78
N TYR A 63 4.95 17.62 -27.66
CA TYR A 63 4.35 17.27 -26.38
C TYR A 63 5.29 16.43 -25.51
N VAL A 64 6.01 15.46 -26.08
CA VAL A 64 6.96 14.64 -25.32
C VAL A 64 8.05 15.52 -24.70
N HIS A 65 8.65 16.45 -25.45
CA HIS A 65 9.71 17.31 -24.94
C HIS A 65 9.23 18.35 -23.93
N HIS A 66 8.15 19.07 -24.24
CA HIS A 66 7.72 20.23 -23.47
C HIS A 66 6.78 19.88 -22.31
N ASP A 67 6.01 18.80 -22.45
CA ASP A 67 4.94 18.46 -21.51
C ASP A 67 5.19 17.14 -20.80
N LEU A 68 5.65 16.08 -21.47
CA LEU A 68 5.74 14.74 -20.87
C LEU A 68 7.02 14.51 -20.06
N LEU A 69 8.19 14.66 -20.68
CA LEU A 69 9.48 14.41 -20.03
C LEU A 69 9.71 15.24 -18.75
N PRO A 70 9.30 16.52 -18.67
CA PRO A 70 9.50 17.32 -17.46
C PRO A 70 8.70 16.87 -16.23
N ARG A 71 7.72 15.97 -16.38
CA ARG A 71 6.76 15.63 -15.32
C ARG A 71 6.61 14.13 -15.02
N LEU A 72 7.43 13.30 -15.63
CA LEU A 72 7.53 11.87 -15.32
C LEU A 72 8.77 11.63 -14.46
N HIS A 73 8.54 11.17 -13.23
CA HIS A 73 9.58 10.92 -12.25
C HIS A 73 9.55 9.45 -11.81
N GLY A 74 10.72 8.85 -11.62
CA GLY A 74 10.84 7.50 -11.10
C GLY A 74 12.10 7.31 -10.28
N PHE A 75 11.99 6.63 -9.14
CA PHE A 75 13.12 6.34 -8.27
C PHE A 75 13.36 4.82 -8.21
N GLU A 76 14.61 4.42 -8.38
CA GLU A 76 15.03 3.03 -8.28
C GLU A 76 16.30 2.93 -7.44
N LEU A 77 16.38 1.95 -6.56
CA LEU A 77 17.52 1.77 -5.66
C LEU A 77 18.65 0.97 -6.32
N MET A 78 18.32 0.03 -7.21
CA MET A 78 19.27 -0.91 -7.77
C MET A 78 19.65 -0.56 -9.23
N MET A 79 20.95 -0.59 -9.53
CA MET A 79 21.50 -0.23 -10.85
C MET A 79 20.94 -1.08 -12.00
N ALA A 80 20.75 -2.39 -11.78
CA ALA A 80 20.23 -3.30 -12.81
C ALA A 80 18.77 -2.98 -13.24
N PRO A 81 17.75 -2.95 -12.35
CA PRO A 81 16.41 -2.54 -12.73
C PRO A 81 16.35 -1.09 -13.23
N TYR A 82 17.17 -0.18 -12.68
CA TYR A 82 17.29 1.20 -13.18
C TYR A 82 17.69 1.24 -14.67
N THR A 83 18.65 0.41 -15.07
CA THR A 83 19.12 0.29 -16.46
C THR A 83 18.04 -0.34 -17.36
N ILE A 84 17.38 -1.39 -16.88
CA ILE A 84 16.26 -2.04 -17.59
C ILE A 84 15.10 -1.05 -17.79
N ALA A 85 14.81 -0.21 -16.80
CA ALA A 85 13.78 0.82 -16.91
C ALA A 85 14.11 1.82 -18.03
N HIS A 86 15.34 2.31 -18.11
CA HIS A 86 15.79 3.20 -19.19
C HIS A 86 15.62 2.56 -20.57
N LEU A 87 16.01 1.29 -20.73
CA LEU A 87 15.82 0.55 -21.98
C LEU A 87 14.35 0.38 -22.33
N LYS A 88 13.52 -0.05 -21.37
CA LYS A 88 12.08 -0.29 -21.56
C LYS A 88 11.33 0.99 -21.92
N LEU A 89 11.66 2.11 -21.26
CA LEU A 89 11.06 3.40 -21.55
C LEU A 89 11.47 3.91 -22.93
N SER A 90 12.75 3.77 -23.29
CA SER A 90 13.25 4.13 -24.63
C SER A 90 12.55 3.31 -25.73
N LEU A 91 12.34 2.02 -25.52
CA LEU A 91 11.55 1.17 -26.43
C LEU A 91 10.07 1.57 -26.48
N ALA A 92 9.47 1.92 -25.34
CA ALA A 92 8.08 2.38 -25.29
C ALA A 92 7.91 3.69 -26.08
N PHE A 93 8.85 4.63 -25.99
CA PHE A 93 8.87 5.83 -26.84
C PHE A 93 9.09 5.49 -28.32
N LYS A 94 10.03 4.61 -28.64
CA LYS A 94 10.27 4.19 -30.03
C LYS A 94 9.02 3.61 -30.69
N GLN A 95 8.23 2.82 -29.95
CA GLN A 95 6.94 2.27 -30.40
C GLN A 95 5.88 3.35 -30.72
N THR A 96 6.06 4.58 -30.22
CA THR A 96 5.19 5.73 -30.53
C THR A 96 5.70 6.59 -31.68
N GLY A 97 6.80 6.18 -32.34
CA GLY A 97 7.46 6.99 -33.37
C GLY A 97 8.29 8.15 -32.79
N PHE A 98 8.69 8.06 -31.52
CA PHE A 98 9.57 9.04 -30.87
C PHE A 98 10.90 8.40 -30.48
N TRP A 99 12.03 8.94 -30.94
CA TRP A 99 13.36 8.37 -30.67
C TRP A 99 14.47 9.39 -30.43
N ARG A 100 14.19 10.69 -30.61
CA ARG A 100 15.17 11.76 -30.40
C ARG A 100 14.87 12.48 -29.09
N PHE A 101 15.70 12.24 -28.08
CA PHE A 101 15.59 12.91 -26.79
C PHE A 101 16.53 14.11 -26.73
N HIS A 102 16.00 15.29 -26.38
CA HIS A 102 16.78 16.50 -26.07
C HIS A 102 16.91 16.69 -24.55
N ARG A 103 16.38 15.74 -23.77
CA ARG A 103 16.38 15.74 -22.32
C ARG A 103 16.45 14.31 -21.83
N ARG A 104 17.18 14.08 -20.73
CA ARG A 104 17.16 12.81 -20.01
C ARG A 104 15.74 12.44 -19.55
N LEU A 105 15.52 11.15 -19.35
CA LEU A 105 14.35 10.66 -18.61
C LEU A 105 14.47 11.09 -17.14
N GLY A 106 13.36 11.43 -16.51
CA GLY A 106 13.28 11.74 -15.06
C GLY A 106 13.34 10.49 -14.19
N ILE A 107 14.22 9.54 -14.53
CA ILE A 107 14.43 8.31 -13.77
C ILE A 107 15.75 8.44 -13.03
N TYR A 108 15.75 8.17 -11.73
CA TYR A 108 16.89 8.42 -10.85
C TYR A 108 17.29 7.20 -10.03
N LEU A 109 18.60 6.99 -9.87
CA LEU A 109 19.17 5.95 -9.02
C LEU A 109 19.32 6.48 -7.58
N THR A 110 18.39 6.16 -6.68
CA THR A 110 18.36 6.65 -5.30
C THR A 110 17.51 5.76 -4.40
N ASN A 111 17.74 5.80 -3.08
CA ASN A 111 16.73 5.35 -2.12
C ASN A 111 15.66 6.43 -1.95
N SER A 112 14.42 6.10 -2.32
CA SER A 112 13.26 6.98 -2.14
C SER A 112 13.02 7.37 -0.69
N LEU A 113 13.36 6.50 0.26
CA LEU A 113 13.08 6.68 1.69
C LEU A 113 14.20 7.39 2.46
N GLU A 114 15.20 7.94 1.75
CA GLU A 114 16.32 8.68 2.32
C GLU A 114 16.53 10.04 1.62
N GLN A 115 17.20 10.94 2.32
CA GLN A 115 17.66 12.24 1.79
C GLN A 115 19.09 12.14 1.26
N SER A 116 19.46 12.99 0.30
CA SER A 116 20.73 12.93 -0.43
C SER A 116 21.95 13.09 0.48
N GLU A 117 21.85 13.88 1.55
CA GLU A 117 22.95 14.13 2.50
C GLU A 117 23.39 12.83 3.20
N ALA A 118 22.45 11.93 3.48
CA ALA A 118 22.75 10.62 4.05
C ALA A 118 23.36 9.64 3.03
N GLN A 119 23.06 9.83 1.73
CA GLN A 119 23.54 8.95 0.65
C GLN A 119 24.96 9.29 0.18
N GLN A 120 25.37 10.56 0.29
CA GLN A 120 26.70 11.02 -0.15
C GLN A 120 27.85 10.34 0.63
N ASN A 121 27.64 10.04 1.91
CA ASN A 121 28.66 9.39 2.75
C ASN A 121 28.83 7.88 2.46
N LEU A 122 27.88 7.24 1.76
CA LEU A 122 27.90 5.80 1.50
C LEU A 122 28.66 5.40 0.22
N LEU A 123 28.94 6.35 -0.67
CA LEU A 123 29.23 6.05 -2.09
C LEU A 123 30.67 6.36 -2.52
N SER A 124 31.66 6.15 -1.65
CA SER A 124 33.07 6.43 -1.92
C SER A 124 33.77 5.38 -2.79
N PHE A 125 33.46 5.26 -4.09
CA PHE A 125 34.31 4.61 -5.11
C PHE A 125 33.95 5.16 -6.51
N GLY A 126 34.89 5.13 -7.48
CA GLY A 126 34.98 5.88 -8.76
C GLY A 126 33.77 6.12 -9.69
N PHE A 127 32.56 5.71 -9.33
CA PHE A 127 31.27 6.18 -9.88
C PHE A 127 30.50 7.11 -8.91
N ALA A 128 31.14 7.52 -7.81
CA ALA A 128 30.57 8.30 -6.71
C ALA A 128 29.87 9.57 -7.20
N GLU A 129 30.49 10.29 -8.14
CA GLU A 129 29.98 11.56 -8.63
C GLU A 129 28.66 11.41 -9.39
N SER A 130 28.58 10.46 -10.33
CA SER A 130 27.35 10.21 -11.08
C SER A 130 26.21 9.72 -10.18
N ILE A 131 26.50 8.86 -9.20
CA ILE A 131 25.46 8.42 -8.24
C ILE A 131 25.05 9.56 -7.30
N ALA A 132 26.00 10.41 -6.89
CA ALA A 132 25.71 11.60 -6.09
C ALA A 132 24.86 12.61 -6.86
N GLU A 133 25.10 12.78 -8.17
CA GLU A 133 24.24 13.58 -9.05
C GLU A 133 22.83 13.01 -9.16
N GLU A 134 22.69 11.69 -9.34
CA GLU A 134 21.38 11.01 -9.35
C GLU A 134 20.60 11.24 -8.05
N ALA A 135 21.26 11.09 -6.89
CA ALA A 135 20.68 11.37 -5.59
C ALA A 135 20.28 12.84 -5.42
N LYS A 136 21.14 13.78 -5.87
CA LYS A 136 20.89 15.22 -5.79
C LYS A 136 19.71 15.65 -6.65
N GLU A 137 19.59 15.14 -7.86
CA GLU A 137 18.45 15.44 -8.74
C GLU A 137 17.16 14.84 -8.18
N ALA A 138 17.21 13.61 -7.66
CA ALA A 138 16.04 13.02 -6.99
C ALA A 138 15.59 13.85 -5.78
N ASP A 139 16.53 14.39 -5.00
CA ASP A 139 16.22 15.24 -3.85
C ASP A 139 15.56 16.57 -4.24
N LYS A 140 15.92 17.15 -5.39
CA LYS A 140 15.17 18.30 -5.94
C LYS A 140 13.73 17.91 -6.22
N ILE A 141 13.48 16.73 -6.78
CA ILE A 141 12.11 16.23 -7.00
C ILE A 141 11.37 16.05 -5.68
N LYS A 142 12.00 15.41 -4.68
CA LYS A 142 11.40 15.19 -3.35
C LYS A 142 11.04 16.51 -2.65
N ARG A 143 11.90 17.54 -2.78
CA ARG A 143 11.75 18.81 -2.05
C ARG A 143 10.95 19.88 -2.78
N GLU A 144 10.98 19.95 -4.10
CA GLU A 144 10.49 21.12 -4.82
C GLU A 144 9.37 20.81 -5.81
N THR A 145 9.17 19.55 -6.19
CA THR A 145 8.21 19.22 -7.24
C THR A 145 6.81 18.99 -6.66
N PRO A 146 5.77 19.65 -7.20
CA PRO A 146 4.39 19.48 -6.76
C PRO A 146 3.82 18.15 -7.30
N ILE A 147 4.23 17.04 -6.70
CA ILE A 147 3.79 15.70 -7.09
C ILE A 147 2.29 15.56 -6.82
N MET A 148 1.51 15.41 -7.91
CA MET A 148 0.06 15.26 -7.85
C MET A 148 -0.37 13.81 -7.95
N VAL A 149 0.41 12.96 -8.62
CA VAL A 149 0.06 11.56 -8.85
C VAL A 149 1.23 10.67 -8.46
N VAL A 150 1.03 9.80 -7.48
CA VAL A 150 1.98 8.75 -7.12
C VAL A 150 1.39 7.40 -7.50
N ILE A 151 2.13 6.59 -8.27
CA ILE A 151 1.70 5.26 -8.71
C ILE A 151 2.81 4.25 -8.48
N GLY A 152 2.49 2.97 -8.23
CA GLY A 152 3.55 1.96 -8.18
C GLY A 152 3.19 0.65 -7.50
N ASN A 153 4.21 -0.20 -7.38
CA ASN A 153 4.19 -1.44 -6.62
C ASN A 153 5.39 -1.44 -5.65
N PRO A 154 5.26 -0.86 -4.45
CA PRO A 154 6.37 -0.77 -3.51
C PRO A 154 6.78 -2.16 -2.97
N PRO A 155 8.02 -2.33 -2.47
CA PRO A 155 8.48 -3.60 -1.90
C PRO A 155 7.75 -3.96 -0.61
N TYR A 156 7.62 -5.27 -0.33
CA TYR A 156 6.98 -5.82 0.88
C TYR A 156 8.04 -6.48 1.76
N SER A 157 8.43 -5.81 2.85
CA SER A 157 9.46 -6.30 3.77
C SER A 157 9.27 -5.74 5.18
N VAL A 158 8.79 -6.58 6.10
CA VAL A 158 8.64 -6.24 7.53
C VAL A 158 10.02 -6.06 8.20
N SER A 159 11.01 -6.87 7.83
CA SER A 159 12.40 -6.76 8.30
C SER A 159 13.23 -5.85 7.40
N SER A 160 12.73 -4.64 7.21
CA SER A 160 13.30 -3.67 6.27
C SER A 160 14.67 -3.13 6.71
N SER A 161 15.56 -2.94 5.74
CA SER A 161 16.82 -2.20 5.87
C SER A 161 16.63 -0.68 5.87
N ASN A 162 15.48 -0.17 5.40
CA ASN A 162 15.15 1.25 5.35
C ASN A 162 14.87 1.79 6.76
N LYS A 163 15.94 2.14 7.47
CA LYS A 163 15.90 2.62 8.86
C LYS A 163 16.41 4.06 9.00
N GLY A 164 16.50 4.80 7.90
CA GLY A 164 16.82 6.22 7.91
C GLY A 164 15.87 7.03 8.80
N GLU A 165 16.39 8.08 9.41
CA GLU A 165 15.65 8.93 10.35
C GLU A 165 14.45 9.60 9.68
N TRP A 166 14.64 10.15 8.48
CA TRP A 166 13.59 10.84 7.74
C TRP A 166 12.31 10.01 7.56
N ILE A 167 12.42 8.75 7.09
CA ILE A 167 11.24 7.90 6.91
C ILE A 167 10.67 7.40 8.24
N LYS A 168 11.50 7.21 9.27
CA LYS A 168 11.01 6.87 10.62
C LYS A 168 10.11 7.98 11.14
N ASP A 169 10.58 9.22 11.08
CA ASP A 169 9.84 10.41 11.55
C ASP A 169 8.51 10.56 10.80
N LEU A 170 8.54 10.38 9.48
CA LEU A 170 7.31 10.40 8.68
C LEU A 170 6.31 9.34 9.15
N VAL A 171 6.75 8.12 9.45
CA VAL A 171 5.86 7.01 9.87
C VAL A 171 5.36 7.13 11.31
N GLU A 172 5.98 7.95 12.17
CA GLU A 172 5.56 8.10 13.57
C GLU A 172 4.09 8.52 13.73
N VAL A 173 3.52 9.25 12.76
CA VAL A 173 2.09 9.60 12.75
C VAL A 173 1.18 8.36 12.77
N TYR A 174 1.61 7.26 12.15
CA TYR A 174 0.91 5.97 12.16
C TYR A 174 1.06 5.20 13.48
N LYS A 175 1.98 5.62 14.35
CA LYS A 175 2.26 4.99 15.64
C LYS A 175 1.64 5.74 16.82
N LYS A 176 1.28 7.01 16.63
CA LYS A 176 0.76 7.89 17.68
C LYS A 176 -0.45 7.29 18.40
N GLY A 177 -0.34 7.12 19.72
CA GLY A 177 -1.42 6.62 20.57
C GLY A 177 -1.66 5.10 20.49
N LEU A 178 -0.81 4.35 19.81
CA LEU A 178 -0.81 2.89 19.89
C LEU A 178 -0.15 2.43 21.20
N LYS A 179 -0.71 1.35 21.79
CA LYS A 179 -0.22 0.73 23.04
C LYS A 179 0.20 -0.73 22.82
N GLU A 180 0.18 -1.17 21.56
CA GLU A 180 0.52 -2.52 21.14
C GLU A 180 2.00 -2.78 21.38
N GLN A 181 2.32 -3.89 22.05
CA GLN A 181 3.70 -4.28 22.30
C GLN A 181 4.47 -4.61 21.01
N ASN A 182 3.77 -5.06 19.96
CA ASN A 182 4.39 -5.38 18.67
C ASN A 182 3.80 -4.50 17.56
N MET A 183 4.60 -3.53 17.13
CA MET A 183 4.26 -2.59 16.05
C MET A 183 5.06 -2.87 14.77
N ASN A 184 5.70 -4.05 14.66
CA ASN A 184 6.60 -4.37 13.55
C ASN A 184 5.91 -4.31 12.18
N ALA A 185 4.60 -4.55 12.12
CA ALA A 185 3.83 -4.44 10.88
C ALA A 185 3.87 -3.02 10.28
N LEU A 186 3.97 -1.97 11.12
CA LEU A 186 4.08 -0.58 10.66
C LEU A 186 5.49 -0.24 10.15
N SER A 187 6.47 -1.11 10.37
CA SER A 187 7.84 -0.97 9.86
C SER A 187 8.02 -1.62 8.48
N ASP A 188 6.97 -2.21 7.91
CA ASP A 188 6.99 -2.79 6.56
C ASP A 188 7.25 -1.71 5.50
N ASP A 189 8.04 -2.02 4.49
CA ASP A 189 8.38 -1.08 3.42
C ASP A 189 7.16 -0.56 2.67
N TYR A 190 6.13 -1.36 2.41
CA TYR A 190 4.94 -0.84 1.72
C TYR A 190 4.24 0.26 2.55
N VAL A 191 4.28 0.17 3.88
CA VAL A 191 3.73 1.19 4.79
C VAL A 191 4.54 2.47 4.68
N LYS A 192 5.87 2.36 4.62
CA LYS A 192 6.79 3.51 4.43
C LYS A 192 6.56 4.17 3.09
N PHE A 193 6.47 3.41 2.01
CA PHE A 193 6.20 3.95 0.68
C PHE A 193 4.82 4.59 0.57
N LEU A 194 3.81 4.02 1.22
CA LEU A 194 2.49 4.64 1.28
C LEU A 194 2.53 5.94 2.08
N ARG A 195 3.24 5.99 3.22
CA ARG A 195 3.45 7.23 4.00
C ARG A 195 4.23 8.29 3.22
N PHE A 196 5.30 7.88 2.52
CA PHE A 196 6.09 8.74 1.65
C PHE A 196 5.24 9.33 0.52
N SER A 197 4.35 8.54 -0.06
CA SER A 197 3.40 8.99 -1.09
C SER A 197 2.36 9.95 -0.52
N GLU A 198 1.82 9.63 0.65
CA GLU A 198 0.92 10.50 1.41
C GLU A 198 1.58 11.86 1.68
N HIS A 199 2.87 11.89 2.08
CA HIS A 199 3.61 13.12 2.34
C HIS A 199 3.63 14.08 1.14
N PHE A 200 3.78 13.56 -0.09
CA PHE A 200 3.68 14.39 -1.29
C PHE A 200 2.29 14.99 -1.46
N ILE A 201 1.23 14.20 -1.24
CA ILE A 201 -0.14 14.68 -1.40
C ILE A 201 -0.53 15.65 -0.28
N GLU A 202 0.01 15.48 0.93
CA GLU A 202 -0.13 16.44 2.03
C GLU A 202 0.45 17.79 1.64
N LYS A 203 1.68 17.80 1.14
CA LYS A 203 2.38 19.00 0.69
C LYS A 203 1.72 19.65 -0.53
N ASN A 204 1.25 18.84 -1.48
CA ASN A 204 0.57 19.31 -2.68
C ASN A 204 -0.89 19.70 -2.44
N LYS A 205 -1.43 19.38 -1.25
CA LYS A 205 -2.81 19.57 -0.79
C LYS A 205 -3.90 18.90 -1.63
N THR A 206 -3.58 18.41 -2.82
CA THR A 206 -4.48 17.72 -3.74
C THR A 206 -3.68 16.67 -4.50
N GLY A 207 -4.31 15.55 -4.85
CA GLY A 207 -3.68 14.53 -5.68
C GLY A 207 -4.17 13.12 -5.41
N ILE A 208 -3.43 12.16 -5.97
CA ILE A 208 -3.82 10.75 -6.05
C ILE A 208 -2.62 9.88 -5.69
N VAL A 209 -2.83 8.89 -4.83
CA VAL A 209 -1.89 7.75 -4.66
C VAL A 209 -2.60 6.50 -5.14
N ALA A 210 -2.03 5.75 -6.08
CA ALA A 210 -2.57 4.48 -6.56
C ALA A 210 -1.51 3.38 -6.55
N MET A 211 -1.63 2.43 -5.63
CA MET A 211 -0.62 1.39 -5.43
C MET A 211 -1.23 0.01 -5.31
N ILE A 212 -0.47 -1.00 -5.71
CA ILE A 212 -0.73 -2.39 -5.31
C ILE A 212 0.20 -2.73 -4.14
N THR A 213 -0.37 -3.09 -3.01
CA THR A 213 0.37 -3.36 -1.77
C THR A 213 -0.11 -4.64 -1.10
N ASN A 214 0.65 -5.11 -0.10
CA ASN A 214 0.16 -6.09 0.86
C ASN A 214 -1.19 -5.63 1.46
N ASN A 215 -2.19 -6.51 1.55
CA ASN A 215 -3.53 -6.20 2.04
C ASN A 215 -3.66 -6.23 3.58
N ALA A 216 -2.59 -6.55 4.31
CA ALA A 216 -2.61 -6.65 5.78
C ALA A 216 -3.03 -5.34 6.49
N PHE A 217 -2.85 -4.17 5.88
CA PHE A 217 -3.28 -2.90 6.49
C PHE A 217 -4.80 -2.70 6.45
N LEU A 218 -5.55 -3.45 5.63
CA LEU A 218 -6.99 -3.28 5.52
C LEU A 218 -7.72 -3.68 6.81
N ASP A 219 -7.28 -4.79 7.41
CA ASP A 219 -7.91 -5.41 8.58
C ASP A 219 -6.97 -5.65 9.76
N GLY A 220 -5.67 -5.34 9.65
CA GLY A 220 -4.72 -5.54 10.74
C GLY A 220 -4.97 -4.59 11.93
N ILE A 221 -4.91 -5.12 13.15
CA ILE A 221 -5.18 -4.38 14.39
C ILE A 221 -4.21 -3.22 14.61
N THR A 222 -2.92 -3.43 14.34
CA THR A 222 -1.85 -2.44 14.51
C THR A 222 -1.90 -1.30 13.49
N HIS A 223 -2.64 -1.47 12.38
CA HIS A 223 -2.74 -0.45 11.33
C HIS A 223 -3.88 0.56 11.57
N ARG A 224 -4.57 0.52 12.71
CA ARG A 224 -5.72 1.39 12.96
C ARG A 224 -5.42 2.88 12.89
N GLN A 225 -4.26 3.32 13.39
CA GLN A 225 -3.85 4.72 13.32
C GLN A 225 -3.37 5.11 11.93
N MET A 226 -2.73 4.19 11.20
CA MET A 226 -2.46 4.35 9.77
C MET A 226 -3.75 4.59 8.98
N ARG A 227 -4.76 3.73 9.15
CA ARG A 227 -6.07 3.89 8.48
C ARG A 227 -6.75 5.20 8.87
N LYS A 228 -6.73 5.57 10.15
CA LYS A 228 -7.24 6.86 10.62
C LYS A 228 -6.55 8.03 9.92
N HIS A 229 -5.21 8.02 9.86
CA HIS A 229 -4.44 9.09 9.25
C HIS A 229 -4.68 9.19 7.74
N LEU A 230 -4.74 8.06 7.03
CA LEU A 230 -5.14 8.04 5.62
C LEU A 230 -6.54 8.63 5.41
N LEU A 231 -7.47 8.34 6.32
CA LEU A 231 -8.81 8.96 6.31
C LEU A 231 -8.80 10.44 6.73
N GLN A 232 -7.76 10.95 7.38
CA GLN A 232 -7.60 12.38 7.63
C GLN A 232 -7.01 13.08 6.41
N THR A 233 -6.11 12.43 5.66
CA THR A 233 -5.48 13.01 4.47
C THR A 233 -6.36 12.96 3.23
N PHE A 234 -7.01 11.83 2.95
CA PHE A 234 -7.69 11.58 1.68
C PHE A 234 -9.22 11.66 1.80
N ASP A 235 -9.88 12.31 0.84
CA ASP A 235 -11.34 12.47 0.77
C ASP A 235 -12.06 11.18 0.39
N ALA A 236 -11.45 10.39 -0.49
CA ALA A 236 -11.98 9.11 -0.93
C ALA A 236 -10.86 8.07 -1.03
N VAL A 237 -11.16 6.84 -0.61
CA VAL A 237 -10.29 5.68 -0.70
C VAL A 237 -11.05 4.56 -1.40
N TYR A 238 -10.48 4.03 -2.49
CA TYR A 238 -11.00 2.86 -3.19
C TYR A 238 -10.03 1.69 -2.99
N VAL A 239 -10.53 0.57 -2.50
CA VAL A 239 -9.73 -0.64 -2.24
C VAL A 239 -10.34 -1.82 -2.98
N LEU A 240 -9.62 -2.31 -3.99
CA LEU A 240 -9.91 -3.59 -4.63
C LEU A 240 -9.02 -4.66 -3.98
N ASP A 241 -9.57 -5.41 -3.03
CA ASP A 241 -8.86 -6.52 -2.39
C ASP A 241 -8.80 -7.71 -3.36
N LEU A 242 -7.58 -8.14 -3.67
CA LEU A 242 -7.31 -9.28 -4.55
C LEU A 242 -6.99 -10.55 -3.75
N HIS A 243 -7.06 -10.50 -2.40
CA HIS A 243 -6.84 -11.64 -1.51
C HIS A 243 -5.59 -12.44 -1.86
N GLY A 244 -5.68 -13.78 -1.86
CA GLY A 244 -4.58 -14.69 -2.16
C GLY A 244 -3.58 -14.85 -1.02
N SER A 245 -3.99 -14.63 0.25
CA SER A 245 -3.09 -14.84 1.38
C SER A 245 -3.01 -16.32 1.77
N LEU A 246 -1.87 -16.94 1.48
CA LEU A 246 -1.56 -18.30 1.96
C LEU A 246 -1.46 -18.37 3.48
N LYS A 247 -1.09 -17.25 4.14
CA LYS A 247 -0.99 -17.17 5.61
C LYS A 247 -2.35 -17.19 6.29
N LYS A 248 -3.35 -16.54 5.70
CA LYS A 248 -4.75 -16.56 6.18
C LYS A 248 -5.50 -17.84 5.76
N LYS A 249 -4.89 -18.67 4.89
CA LYS A 249 -5.53 -19.86 4.27
C LYS A 249 -6.87 -19.50 3.61
N GLU A 250 -6.89 -18.35 2.92
CA GLU A 250 -8.08 -17.86 2.23
C GLU A 250 -8.55 -18.87 1.17
N LYS A 251 -9.87 -18.94 1.02
CA LYS A 251 -10.55 -19.69 -0.04
C LYS A 251 -11.55 -18.76 -0.70
N ALA A 252 -11.85 -19.03 -1.96
CA ALA A 252 -12.92 -18.30 -2.63
C ALA A 252 -14.28 -18.62 -1.95
N PRO A 253 -15.27 -17.72 -2.04
CA PRO A 253 -16.59 -17.92 -1.41
C PRO A 253 -17.31 -19.20 -1.84
N ASP A 254 -17.00 -19.71 -3.03
CA ASP A 254 -17.50 -20.98 -3.58
C ASP A 254 -16.74 -22.22 -3.04
N GLY A 255 -15.79 -22.03 -2.10
CA GLY A 255 -14.92 -23.07 -1.57
C GLY A 255 -13.71 -23.40 -2.45
N GLY A 256 -13.59 -22.74 -3.61
CA GLY A 256 -12.50 -22.91 -4.57
C GLY A 256 -11.16 -22.35 -4.09
N LYS A 257 -10.13 -22.55 -4.92
CA LYS A 257 -8.79 -21.99 -4.66
C LYS A 257 -8.81 -20.48 -4.84
N ASP A 258 -8.17 -19.78 -3.91
CA ASP A 258 -7.88 -18.36 -4.03
C ASP A 258 -6.38 -18.14 -4.17
N GLU A 259 -5.94 -17.69 -5.34
CA GLU A 259 -4.53 -17.59 -5.71
C GLU A 259 -4.07 -16.14 -5.76
N ASN A 260 -2.86 -15.87 -5.29
CA ASN A 260 -2.29 -14.53 -5.38
C ASN A 260 -1.92 -14.17 -6.83
N VAL A 261 -2.04 -12.90 -7.20
CA VAL A 261 -1.64 -12.38 -8.52
C VAL A 261 -0.11 -12.36 -8.73
N PHE A 262 0.66 -12.41 -7.65
CA PHE A 262 2.11 -12.59 -7.63
C PHE A 262 2.49 -13.93 -7.00
N ASP A 263 3.71 -14.41 -7.23
CA ASP A 263 4.25 -15.62 -6.61
C ASP A 263 4.73 -15.37 -5.17
N ILE A 264 3.81 -14.95 -4.28
CA ILE A 264 4.08 -14.58 -2.88
C ILE A 264 3.03 -15.16 -1.92
N GLN A 265 3.29 -15.08 -0.62
CA GLN A 265 2.41 -15.64 0.42
C GLN A 265 1.40 -14.63 1.01
N GLN A 266 1.72 -13.33 0.96
CA GLN A 266 0.90 -12.24 1.49
C GLN A 266 -0.22 -11.93 0.50
N GLY A 267 -1.42 -11.65 0.99
CA GLY A 267 -2.49 -11.13 0.14
C GLY A 267 -2.17 -9.73 -0.36
N VAL A 268 -2.78 -9.32 -1.47
CA VAL A 268 -2.53 -7.99 -2.06
C VAL A 268 -3.82 -7.28 -2.42
N ALA A 269 -3.76 -5.96 -2.40
CA ALA A 269 -4.89 -5.09 -2.78
C ALA A 269 -4.41 -3.92 -3.62
N ILE A 270 -5.23 -3.50 -4.57
CA ILE A 270 -5.04 -2.24 -5.31
C ILE A 270 -5.79 -1.15 -4.54
N SER A 271 -5.07 -0.16 -4.04
CA SER A 271 -5.62 0.94 -3.26
C SER A 271 -5.40 2.27 -3.98
N ILE A 272 -6.48 3.05 -4.12
CA ILE A 272 -6.47 4.37 -4.74
C ILE A 272 -6.99 5.39 -3.74
N PHE A 273 -6.11 6.28 -3.32
CA PHE A 273 -6.36 7.35 -2.36
C PHE A 273 -6.46 8.68 -3.10
N ILE A 274 -7.50 9.46 -2.83
CA ILE A 274 -7.81 10.70 -3.56
C ILE A 274 -8.00 11.83 -2.56
N ARG A 275 -7.22 12.91 -2.72
CA ARG A 275 -7.42 14.18 -2.02
C ARG A 275 -7.79 15.24 -3.05
N LYS A 276 -9.04 15.70 -2.99
CA LYS A 276 -9.63 16.67 -3.92
C LYS A 276 -9.52 18.09 -3.37
N ASN A 277 -9.71 18.25 -2.06
CA ASN A 277 -9.80 19.55 -1.42
C ASN A 277 -8.53 19.92 -0.66
N GLU A 278 -8.15 21.20 -0.71
CA GLU A 278 -7.01 21.69 0.07
C GLU A 278 -7.25 21.58 1.58
N ILE A 279 -8.45 21.99 2.01
CA ILE A 279 -8.88 21.97 3.40
C ILE A 279 -9.81 20.78 3.59
N LYS A 280 -9.59 20.05 4.68
CA LYS A 280 -10.37 18.86 5.00
C LYS A 280 -10.75 18.83 6.47
N GLU A 281 -12.05 18.84 6.71
CA GLU A 281 -12.63 18.89 8.06
C GLU A 281 -13.15 17.53 8.54
N LYS A 282 -13.52 16.65 7.61
CA LYS A 282 -14.12 15.34 7.89
C LYS A 282 -13.23 14.20 7.44
N LEU A 283 -13.39 13.04 8.08
CA LEU A 283 -12.75 11.81 7.64
C LEU A 283 -13.26 11.41 6.24
N GLY A 284 -12.38 10.80 5.47
CA GLY A 284 -12.66 10.36 4.10
C GLY A 284 -13.67 9.23 4.03
N THR A 285 -14.17 8.96 2.83
CA THR A 285 -15.04 7.81 2.57
C THR A 285 -14.24 6.64 2.01
N ILE A 286 -14.52 5.42 2.46
CA ILE A 286 -13.94 4.20 1.89
C ILE A 286 -14.96 3.46 1.03
N TYR A 287 -14.49 3.01 -0.12
CA TYR A 287 -15.15 2.13 -1.05
C TYR A 287 -14.32 0.85 -1.18
N HIS A 288 -14.96 -0.29 -1.03
CA HIS A 288 -14.31 -1.60 -1.04
C HIS A 288 -14.97 -2.51 -2.07
N SER A 289 -14.17 -3.35 -2.71
CA SER A 289 -14.63 -4.46 -3.55
C SER A 289 -13.61 -5.58 -3.45
N GLU A 290 -14.06 -6.81 -3.66
CA GLU A 290 -13.23 -8.01 -3.53
C GLU A 290 -13.20 -8.78 -4.84
N VAL A 291 -12.07 -9.42 -5.13
CA VAL A 291 -11.93 -10.38 -6.23
C VAL A 291 -11.23 -11.62 -5.71
N PHE A 292 -12.00 -12.70 -5.56
CA PHE A 292 -11.49 -14.02 -5.23
C PHE A 292 -11.29 -14.88 -6.48
N GLY A 293 -10.51 -15.96 -6.34
CA GLY A 293 -10.40 -17.02 -7.34
C GLY A 293 -8.97 -17.24 -7.84
N THR A 294 -8.85 -17.90 -8.98
CA THR A 294 -7.55 -18.23 -9.58
C THR A 294 -6.84 -16.98 -10.11
N ARG A 295 -5.51 -17.07 -10.27
CA ARG A 295 -4.70 -15.96 -10.80
C ARG A 295 -5.19 -15.52 -12.19
N GLY A 296 -5.52 -16.48 -13.05
CA GLY A 296 -6.03 -16.22 -14.40
C GLY A 296 -7.34 -15.45 -14.40
N TYR A 297 -8.29 -15.87 -13.54
CA TYR A 297 -9.57 -15.18 -13.38
C TYR A 297 -9.40 -13.74 -12.87
N LYS A 298 -8.51 -13.53 -11.90
CA LYS A 298 -8.18 -12.18 -11.40
C LYS A 298 -7.65 -11.28 -12.51
N PHE A 299 -6.72 -11.77 -13.34
CA PHE A 299 -6.21 -10.97 -14.46
C PHE A 299 -7.26 -10.69 -15.53
N GLU A 300 -8.12 -11.66 -15.86
CA GLU A 300 -9.22 -11.44 -16.80
C GLU A 300 -10.19 -10.36 -16.28
N THR A 301 -10.55 -10.45 -14.99
CA THR A 301 -11.39 -9.47 -14.31
C THR A 301 -10.76 -8.08 -14.35
N LEU A 302 -9.48 -7.96 -13.99
CA LEU A 302 -8.75 -6.69 -14.01
C LEU A 302 -8.67 -6.09 -15.43
N ASN A 303 -8.47 -6.90 -16.46
CA ASN A 303 -8.40 -6.43 -17.86
C ASN A 303 -9.75 -5.93 -18.38
N LYS A 304 -10.88 -6.44 -17.87
CA LYS A 304 -12.23 -6.02 -18.25
C LYS A 304 -12.77 -4.88 -17.37
N SER A 305 -12.13 -4.64 -16.24
CA SER A 305 -12.57 -3.67 -15.22
C SER A 305 -11.92 -2.30 -15.39
N ASP A 306 -12.58 -1.31 -14.81
CA ASP A 306 -12.07 0.03 -14.55
C ASP A 306 -12.80 0.57 -13.30
N LEU A 307 -12.48 1.81 -12.90
CA LEU A 307 -13.06 2.37 -11.68
C LEU A 307 -14.60 2.49 -11.75
N GLU A 308 -15.19 2.65 -12.94
CA GLU A 308 -16.64 2.79 -13.10
C GLU A 308 -17.36 1.44 -13.12
N LYS A 309 -16.73 0.40 -13.70
CA LYS A 309 -17.33 -0.94 -13.81
C LYS A 309 -17.28 -1.76 -12.52
N ILE A 310 -16.29 -1.49 -11.66
CA ILE A 310 -16.18 -2.19 -10.37
C ILE A 310 -17.38 -1.80 -9.49
N LYS A 311 -18.03 -2.80 -8.90
CA LYS A 311 -19.14 -2.60 -7.97
C LYS A 311 -18.60 -2.28 -6.58
N TRP A 312 -18.48 -0.99 -6.30
CA TRP A 312 -17.97 -0.50 -5.03
C TRP A 312 -19.01 -0.53 -3.91
N GLN A 313 -18.65 -1.14 -2.78
CA GLN A 313 -19.41 -1.05 -1.54
C GLN A 313 -18.83 0.08 -0.67
N LYS A 314 -19.66 1.06 -0.30
CA LYS A 314 -19.28 2.06 0.71
C LYS A 314 -19.18 1.40 2.09
N ILE A 315 -18.05 1.55 2.75
CA ILE A 315 -17.77 0.91 4.05
C ILE A 315 -18.03 1.89 5.20
N ALA A 316 -18.80 1.43 6.19
CA ALA A 316 -18.88 2.08 7.49
C ALA A 316 -17.69 1.64 8.33
N TYR A 317 -17.05 2.60 9.01
CA TYR A 317 -15.91 2.36 9.86
C TYR A 317 -16.13 3.02 11.21
N SER A 318 -15.59 2.42 12.26
CA SER A 318 -15.77 2.90 13.63
C SER A 318 -14.47 2.90 14.41
N GLU A 319 -14.45 3.70 15.47
CA GLU A 319 -13.40 3.63 16.47
C GLU A 319 -13.40 2.29 17.20
N PRO A 320 -12.22 1.80 17.64
CA PRO A 320 -10.90 2.41 17.42
C PRO A 320 -10.23 1.97 16.10
N TYR A 321 -10.84 1.07 15.34
CA TYR A 321 -10.13 0.29 14.32
C TYR A 321 -10.10 0.93 12.93
N TYR A 322 -11.15 1.64 12.53
CA TYR A 322 -11.28 2.23 11.20
C TYR A 322 -11.02 1.24 10.04
N PHE A 323 -11.56 0.01 10.09
CA PHE A 323 -11.28 -1.03 9.09
C PHE A 323 -11.66 -0.58 7.66
N PHE A 324 -10.85 -0.99 6.68
CA PHE A 324 -11.09 -0.71 5.25
C PHE A 324 -11.78 -1.88 4.53
N VAL A 325 -12.20 -2.88 5.29
CA VAL A 325 -13.02 -4.02 4.86
C VAL A 325 -14.33 -4.00 5.63
N PRO A 326 -15.41 -4.58 5.10
CA PRO A 326 -16.63 -4.83 5.87
C PRO A 326 -16.32 -5.62 7.14
N LYS A 327 -16.84 -5.16 8.28
CA LYS A 327 -16.84 -5.89 9.55
C LYS A 327 -18.20 -5.77 10.19
N ASP A 328 -18.71 -6.90 10.66
CA ASP A 328 -19.95 -6.94 11.44
C ASP A 328 -19.63 -6.75 12.93
N PHE A 329 -20.23 -5.71 13.51
CA PHE A 329 -20.16 -5.39 14.93
C PHE A 329 -21.54 -5.38 15.58
N GLY A 330 -22.56 -6.01 14.97
CA GLY A 330 -23.94 -5.99 15.46
C GLY A 330 -24.10 -6.48 16.90
N MET A 331 -23.27 -7.45 17.32
CA MET A 331 -23.27 -7.99 18.70
C MET A 331 -22.21 -7.34 19.59
N LYS A 332 -21.60 -6.22 19.19
CA LYS A 332 -20.52 -5.60 19.95
C LYS A 332 -20.99 -5.14 21.33
N ASP A 333 -22.17 -4.52 21.42
CA ASP A 333 -22.67 -3.96 22.68
C ASP A 333 -22.97 -5.09 23.68
N GLU A 334 -23.63 -6.16 23.23
CA GLU A 334 -23.84 -7.39 24.02
C GLU A 334 -22.51 -8.01 24.46
N TYR A 335 -21.55 -8.18 23.55
CA TYR A 335 -20.23 -8.71 23.87
C TYR A 335 -19.51 -7.87 24.94
N THR A 336 -19.61 -6.55 24.88
CA THR A 336 -18.96 -5.65 25.85
C THR A 336 -19.61 -5.61 27.22
N GLN A 337 -20.84 -6.11 27.37
CA GLN A 337 -21.48 -6.28 28.68
C GLN A 337 -20.92 -7.49 29.45
N GLY A 338 -20.29 -8.44 28.74
CA GLY A 338 -19.60 -9.56 29.35
C GLY A 338 -18.40 -9.12 30.20
N PHE A 339 -17.96 -9.99 31.11
CA PHE A 339 -16.74 -9.77 31.88
C PHE A 339 -15.49 -9.95 31.00
N ARG A 340 -14.42 -9.21 31.30
CA ARG A 340 -13.15 -9.46 30.62
C ARG A 340 -12.45 -10.66 31.23
N VAL A 341 -11.85 -11.50 30.40
CA VAL A 341 -11.12 -12.68 30.85
C VAL A 341 -9.97 -12.31 31.79
N ASN A 342 -9.30 -11.18 31.56
CA ASN A 342 -8.22 -10.69 32.43
C ASN A 342 -8.72 -10.05 33.74
N ASP A 343 -10.02 -9.80 33.88
CA ASP A 343 -10.62 -9.43 35.17
C ASP A 343 -10.93 -10.69 35.99
N LEU A 344 -11.25 -11.82 35.32
CA LEU A 344 -11.50 -13.12 35.96
C LEU A 344 -10.19 -13.82 36.39
N PHE A 345 -9.15 -13.77 35.56
CA PHE A 345 -7.88 -14.44 35.82
C PHE A 345 -6.79 -13.44 36.25
N PHE A 346 -6.43 -13.46 37.54
CA PHE A 346 -5.38 -12.61 38.11
C PHE A 346 -3.99 -12.84 37.54
N GLN A 347 -3.73 -14.05 37.03
CA GLN A 347 -2.47 -14.39 36.39
C GLN A 347 -2.75 -14.93 34.99
N TYR A 348 -2.10 -14.32 34.02
CA TYR A 348 -2.16 -14.74 32.62
C TYR A 348 -0.81 -14.47 31.96
N GLY A 349 -0.53 -15.21 30.90
CA GLY A 349 0.69 -15.07 30.13
C GLY A 349 0.50 -15.61 28.72
N SER A 350 1.32 -15.12 27.79
CA SER A 350 1.40 -15.74 26.46
C SER A 350 2.23 -17.01 26.53
N GLY A 351 1.93 -18.00 25.67
CA GLY A 351 2.73 -19.21 25.54
C GLY A 351 4.21 -18.90 25.27
N ILE A 352 5.09 -19.75 25.81
CA ILE A 352 6.56 -19.63 25.68
C ILE A 352 6.96 -19.71 24.20
N LYS A 353 7.89 -18.84 23.80
CA LYS A 353 8.46 -18.79 22.43
C LYS A 353 9.96 -19.04 22.48
N PHE A 354 10.40 -20.26 22.18
CA PHE A 354 11.81 -20.66 22.28
C PHE A 354 12.70 -20.09 21.15
N ARG A 355 12.11 -19.65 20.02
CA ARG A 355 12.79 -19.10 18.82
C ARG A 355 13.77 -20.07 18.12
N LYS A 356 14.10 -21.20 18.75
CA LYS A 356 14.97 -22.28 18.27
C LYS A 356 14.32 -23.65 18.54
N ASP A 357 13.05 -23.78 18.21
CA ASP A 357 12.22 -24.94 18.55
C ASP A 357 12.82 -26.25 18.02
N ASN A 358 13.52 -26.22 16.87
CA ASN A 358 14.23 -27.38 16.33
C ASN A 358 15.32 -27.94 17.27
N LEU A 359 15.95 -27.08 18.08
CA LEU A 359 16.98 -27.49 19.03
C LEU A 359 16.40 -27.76 20.42
N LEU A 360 15.46 -26.91 20.86
CA LEU A 360 14.98 -26.86 22.24
C LEU A 360 13.69 -27.65 22.49
N VAL A 361 12.92 -27.96 21.45
CA VAL A 361 11.61 -28.65 21.57
C VAL A 361 11.62 -29.98 20.80
N LYS A 362 12.00 -29.96 19.52
CA LYS A 362 11.85 -31.11 18.61
C LYS A 362 12.56 -32.39 19.06
N LYS A 363 13.66 -32.27 19.82
CA LYS A 363 14.39 -33.43 20.36
C LYS A 363 13.81 -34.00 21.66
N HIS A 364 12.92 -33.27 22.32
CA HIS A 364 12.41 -33.59 23.64
C HIS A 364 10.92 -33.92 23.65
N PHE A 365 10.19 -33.56 22.59
CA PHE A 365 8.74 -33.74 22.51
C PHE A 365 8.34 -34.30 21.14
N GLU A 366 7.56 -35.37 21.16
CA GLU A 366 6.90 -35.92 19.98
C GLU A 366 5.49 -35.35 19.83
N ARG A 367 4.90 -35.50 18.65
CA ARG A 367 3.54 -35.02 18.35
C ARG A 367 2.50 -35.54 19.36
N LYS A 368 2.63 -36.79 19.81
CA LYS A 368 1.75 -37.40 20.83
C LYS A 368 1.80 -36.67 22.17
N ASN A 369 2.97 -36.15 22.57
CA ASN A 369 3.09 -35.39 23.81
C ASN A 369 2.30 -34.07 23.74
N VAL A 370 2.30 -33.42 22.58
CA VAL A 370 1.55 -32.17 22.34
C VAL A 370 0.04 -32.44 22.29
N GLU A 371 -0.38 -33.52 21.63
CA GLU A 371 -1.79 -33.92 21.53
C GLU A 371 -2.38 -34.24 22.93
N PHE A 372 -1.63 -34.93 23.78
CA PHE A 372 -2.02 -35.23 25.16
C PHE A 372 -2.22 -33.96 26.00
N CYS A 373 -1.29 -33.00 25.94
CA CYS A 373 -1.42 -31.73 26.65
C CYS A 373 -2.62 -30.90 26.15
N SER A 374 -2.91 -30.93 24.84
CA SER A 374 -4.06 -30.22 24.26
C SER A 374 -5.40 -30.80 24.73
N MET A 375 -5.49 -32.12 24.91
CA MET A 375 -6.68 -32.77 25.48
C MET A 375 -7.00 -32.27 26.89
N ILE A 376 -5.98 -32.13 27.75
CA ILE A 376 -6.16 -31.63 29.13
C ILE A 376 -6.76 -30.21 29.14
N PHE A 377 -6.31 -29.34 28.24
CA PHE A 377 -6.83 -27.97 28.13
C PHE A 377 -8.28 -27.92 27.62
N GLN A 378 -8.66 -28.79 26.68
CA GLN A 378 -10.05 -28.88 26.20
C GLN A 378 -11.00 -29.31 27.33
N THR A 379 -10.59 -30.26 28.17
CA THR A 379 -11.40 -30.72 29.30
C THR A 379 -11.61 -29.60 30.33
N LEU A 380 -10.57 -28.80 30.64
CA LEU A 380 -10.67 -27.71 31.62
C LEU A 380 -11.60 -26.57 31.16
N ILE A 381 -11.58 -26.22 29.87
CA ILE A 381 -12.47 -25.18 29.31
C ILE A 381 -13.93 -25.64 29.31
N ILE A 382 -14.18 -26.93 29.04
CA ILE A 382 -15.53 -27.51 29.08
C ILE A 382 -16.09 -27.50 30.51
N VAL A 383 -15.26 -27.80 31.53
CA VAL A 383 -15.70 -27.78 32.93
C VAL A 383 -16.08 -26.36 33.39
N LEU A 384 -15.30 -25.34 33.04
CA LEU A 384 -15.63 -23.94 33.36
C LEU A 384 -16.89 -23.41 32.65
N TYR A 385 -17.17 -23.89 31.44
CA TYR A 385 -18.42 -23.59 30.74
C TYR A 385 -19.62 -24.30 31.38
N MET A 386 -19.46 -25.55 31.81
CA MET A 386 -20.53 -26.31 32.45
C MET A 386 -20.84 -25.82 33.86
N GLU A 387 -19.85 -25.46 34.69
CA GLU A 387 -20.10 -24.91 36.03
C GLU A 387 -20.82 -23.54 35.98
N ASN A 388 -20.50 -22.70 34.98
CA ASN A 388 -21.23 -21.44 34.77
C ASN A 388 -22.64 -21.62 34.17
N MET A 389 -22.86 -22.65 33.35
CA MET A 389 -24.22 -23.01 32.91
C MET A 389 -25.06 -23.59 34.05
N ILE A 390 -24.45 -24.33 34.97
CA ILE A 390 -25.14 -24.88 36.16
C ILE A 390 -25.50 -23.76 37.15
N SER A 391 -24.65 -22.74 37.32
CA SER A 391 -24.98 -21.60 38.19
C SER A 391 -26.05 -20.67 37.60
N THR A 392 -26.16 -20.56 36.27
CA THR A 392 -27.23 -19.78 35.61
C THR A 392 -28.56 -20.53 35.51
N THR A 393 -28.57 -21.86 35.48
CA THR A 393 -29.82 -22.64 35.56
C THR A 393 -30.39 -22.74 36.98
N GLN A 394 -29.59 -22.53 38.03
CA GLN A 394 -30.11 -22.41 39.41
C GLN A 394 -30.70 -21.03 39.75
N LEU A 395 -30.58 -20.03 38.86
CA LEU A 395 -31.15 -18.68 39.05
C LEU A 395 -32.43 -18.42 38.24
N ILE A 396 -32.90 -19.38 37.43
CA ILE A 396 -34.16 -19.29 36.66
C ILE A 396 -35.24 -20.25 37.22
N GLY A 397 -34.92 -20.98 38.30
CA GLY A 397 -35.86 -21.85 39.01
C GLY A 397 -36.18 -21.31 40.41
N ASN A 398 -36.98 -20.25 40.48
CA ASN A 398 -37.97 -19.99 41.54
C ASN A 398 -38.90 -18.85 41.13
#